data_AF-A0A0J1FYU7-F1
#
_entry.id   AF-A0A0J1FYU7-F1
#
_cell.length_a   1.000
_cell.length_b   1.000
_cell.length_c   1.000
_cell.angle_alpha   90.00
_cell.angle_beta   90.00
_cell.angle_gamma   90.00
#
_symmetry.space_group_name_H-M   'P 1'
#
loop_
_entity.id
_entity.type
_entity.pdbx_description
1 polymer ?
#
loop_
_entity_poly.entity_id
_entity_poly.type
_entity_poly.pdbx_seq_one_letter_code
_entity_poly.pdbx_strand_id
1 'polypeptide(L)'
;MNYKYEIFSCHEVGAVSNTYQISFAKDKDFQDYLDEAVEHSVVKSTAKVTAKDHIVTLSTCTGNEATRFVVQGVLVDSIKVK
;
A
#
# COMPACT_ATOMS: atom_id res chain seq x y z
N MET A 1 -11.02 1.88 18.86
CA MET A 1 -11.22 2.47 17.52
C MET A 1 -10.81 1.41 16.51
N ASN A 2 -11.67 1.07 15.57
CA ASN A 2 -11.40 0.07 14.53
C ASN A 2 -11.29 0.79 13.18
N TYR A 3 -10.40 0.33 12.32
CA TYR A 3 -10.21 0.90 10.98
C TYR A 3 -10.50 -0.17 9.94
N LYS A 4 -11.20 0.22 8.87
CA LYS A 4 -11.44 -0.65 7.72
C LYS A 4 -10.58 -0.16 6.56
N TYR A 5 -9.77 -1.05 6.01
CA TYR A 5 -8.98 -0.81 4.82
C TYR A 5 -9.47 -1.70 3.68
N GLU A 6 -9.52 -1.15 2.47
CA GLU A 6 -9.79 -1.90 1.24
C GLU A 6 -8.48 -2.12 0.48
N ILE A 7 -8.17 -3.37 0.16
CA ILE A 7 -6.92 -3.72 -0.53
C ILE A 7 -6.95 -3.20 -1.96
N PHE A 8 -5.96 -2.39 -2.33
CA PHE A 8 -5.81 -1.90 -3.70
C PHE A 8 -4.63 -2.54 -4.44
N SER A 9 -3.63 -3.06 -3.71
CA SER A 9 -2.47 -3.71 -4.32
C SER A 9 -1.91 -4.83 -3.45
N CYS A 10 -1.44 -5.89 -4.11
CA CYS A 10 -0.53 -6.91 -3.61
C CYS A 10 0.58 -7.16 -4.65
N HIS A 11 1.85 -7.07 -4.30
CA HIS A 11 2.97 -7.30 -5.22
C HIS A 11 4.28 -7.67 -4.52
N GLU A 12 5.24 -8.23 -5.28
CA GLU A 12 6.59 -8.46 -4.79
C GLU A 12 7.50 -7.26 -5.10
N VAL A 13 8.38 -6.96 -4.16
CA VAL A 13 9.38 -5.89 -4.27
C VAL A 13 10.76 -6.42 -3.85
N GLY A 14 11.82 -5.80 -4.33
CA GLY A 14 13.16 -6.04 -3.81
C GLY A 14 13.28 -5.66 -2.33
N ALA A 15 14.13 -6.34 -1.56
CA ALA A 15 14.28 -6.10 -0.11
C ALA A 15 14.80 -4.70 0.24
N VAL A 16 15.41 -3.98 -0.72
CA VAL A 16 15.92 -2.61 -0.58
C VAL A 16 14.99 -1.59 -1.28
N SER A 17 13.73 -1.95 -1.55
CA SER A 17 12.83 -1.09 -2.30
C SER A 17 12.23 0.05 -1.47
N ASN A 18 11.63 1.01 -2.18
CA ASN A 18 10.93 2.17 -1.62
C ASN A 18 9.69 1.83 -0.79
N THR A 19 9.38 0.55 -0.54
CA THR A 19 8.22 0.16 0.28
C THR A 19 8.31 0.62 1.74
N TYR A 20 9.50 1.02 2.19
CA TYR A 20 9.71 1.63 3.51
C TYR A 20 9.59 3.16 3.49
N GLN A 21 9.31 3.75 2.32
CA GLN A 21 9.05 5.18 2.19
C GLN A 21 7.67 5.50 2.77
N ILE A 22 7.68 6.03 4.00
CA ILE A 22 6.48 6.41 4.75
C ILE A 22 6.11 7.89 4.60
N SER A 23 6.94 8.68 3.93
CA SER A 23 6.72 10.11 3.70
C SER A 23 7.10 10.52 2.28
N PHE A 24 6.31 11.44 1.74
CA PHE A 24 6.45 11.98 0.40
C PHE A 24 6.43 13.49 0.49
N ALA A 25 7.34 14.17 -0.22
CA ALA A 25 7.44 15.63 -0.15
C ALA A 25 6.30 16.32 -0.90
N LYS A 26 5.76 15.67 -1.94
CA LYS A 26 4.71 16.20 -2.80
C LYS A 26 3.65 15.14 -3.04
N ASP A 27 2.40 15.57 -3.20
CA ASP A 27 1.29 14.70 -3.58
C ASP A 27 1.57 13.93 -4.88
N LYS A 28 2.28 14.53 -5.84
CA LYS A 28 2.67 13.85 -7.08
C LYS A 28 3.58 12.65 -6.81
N ASP A 29 4.56 12.79 -5.92
CA ASP A 29 5.49 11.70 -5.60
C ASP A 29 4.74 10.55 -4.92
N PHE A 30 3.73 10.87 -4.10
CA PHE A 30 2.87 9.85 -3.49
C PHE A 30 1.92 9.21 -4.49
N GLN A 31 1.34 9.98 -5.42
CA GLN A 31 0.48 9.44 -6.47
C GLN A 31 1.27 8.49 -7.39
N ASP A 32 2.48 8.86 -7.80
CA ASP A 32 3.33 8.01 -8.64
C ASP A 32 3.64 6.67 -7.91
N TYR A 33 3.87 6.70 -6.59
CA TYR A 33 4.03 5.51 -5.76
C TYR A 33 2.77 4.63 -5.70
N LEU A 34 1.58 5.23 -5.59
CA LEU A 34 0.31 4.51 -5.62
C LEU A 34 0.06 3.86 -6.99
N ASP A 35 0.37 4.58 -8.07
CA ASP A 35 0.19 4.11 -9.44
C ASP A 35 1.13 2.93 -9.75
N GLU A 36 2.40 3.01 -9.34
CA GLU A 36 3.36 1.90 -9.47
C GLU A 36 2.88 0.65 -8.71
N ALA A 37 2.37 0.83 -7.49
CA ALA A 37 1.83 -0.27 -6.70
C ALA A 37 0.64 -0.95 -7.38
N VAL A 38 -0.27 -0.18 -7.98
CA VAL A 38 -1.42 -0.73 -8.72
C VAL A 38 -0.95 -1.43 -10.00
N GLU A 39 0.00 -0.85 -10.73
CA GLU A 39 0.55 -1.43 -11.96
C GLU A 39 1.21 -2.79 -11.72
N HIS A 40 1.96 -2.92 -10.63
CA HIS A 40 2.67 -4.16 -10.29
C HIS A 40 1.79 -5.19 -9.57
N SER A 41 0.52 -4.88 -9.30
CA SER A 41 -0.31 -5.75 -8.48
C SER A 41 -0.68 -7.06 -9.17
N VAL A 42 -0.51 -8.16 -8.44
CA VAL A 42 -0.98 -9.50 -8.86
C VAL A 42 -2.48 -9.71 -8.64
N VAL A 43 -3.17 -8.79 -7.96
CA VAL A 43 -4.62 -8.83 -7.75
C VAL A 43 -5.29 -7.66 -8.46
N LYS A 44 -6.46 -7.91 -9.04
CA LYS A 44 -7.30 -6.84 -9.57
C LYS A 44 -8.19 -6.30 -8.46
N SER A 45 -8.00 -5.04 -8.11
CA SER A 45 -8.85 -4.33 -7.15
C SER A 45 -9.78 -3.33 -7.84
N THR A 46 -10.95 -3.11 -7.25
CA THR A 46 -11.86 -2.01 -7.60
C THR A 46 -11.70 -0.79 -6.70
N ALA A 47 -10.84 -0.88 -5.67
CA ALA A 47 -10.56 0.21 -4.75
C ALA A 47 -9.97 1.39 -5.51
N LYS A 48 -10.44 2.60 -5.19
CA LYS A 48 -9.86 3.84 -5.70
C LYS A 48 -8.98 4.44 -4.62
N VAL A 49 -7.76 4.81 -4.99
CA VAL A 49 -6.79 5.42 -4.07
C VAL A 49 -6.14 6.62 -4.75
N THR A 50 -5.96 7.69 -4.00
CA THR A 50 -5.36 8.95 -4.44
C THR A 50 -4.37 9.46 -3.40
N ALA A 51 -3.54 10.42 -3.78
CA ALA A 51 -2.62 11.08 -2.85
C ALA A 51 -3.29 11.86 -1.70
N LYS A 52 -4.63 11.96 -1.68
CA LYS A 52 -5.39 12.55 -0.57
C LYS A 52 -5.82 11.54 0.49
N ASP A 53 -5.68 10.25 0.19
CA ASP A 53 -6.11 9.17 1.06
C ASP A 53 -5.00 8.74 2.03
N HIS A 54 -5.40 8.02 3.09
CA HIS A 54 -4.48 7.33 3.97
C HIS A 54 -4.42 5.86 3.59
N ILE A 55 -3.20 5.31 3.55
CA ILE A 55 -2.99 3.89 3.26
C ILE A 55 -2.28 3.20 4.42
N VAL A 56 -2.41 1.87 4.45
CA VAL A 56 -1.58 0.98 5.25
C VAL A 56 -0.81 0.04 4.33
N THR A 57 0.45 -0.21 4.65
CA THR A 57 1.32 -1.16 3.95
C THR A 57 1.66 -2.28 4.93
N LEU A 58 1.36 -3.52 4.56
CA LEU A 58 1.81 -4.73 5.23
C LEU A 58 2.92 -5.35 4.40
N SER A 59 4.08 -5.61 5.00
CA SER A 59 5.24 -6.19 4.32
C SER A 59 5.67 -7.46 5.04
N THR A 60 5.86 -8.54 4.29
CA THR A 60 6.35 -9.82 4.83
C THR A 60 7.64 -10.24 4.12
N CYS A 61 8.52 -10.93 4.86
CA CYS A 61 9.60 -11.68 4.23
C CYS A 61 9.01 -12.72 3.28
N THR A 62 9.59 -12.86 2.09
CA THR A 62 9.37 -14.06 1.26
C THR A 62 10.34 -15.15 1.73
N GLY A 63 10.21 -16.37 1.20
CA GLY A 63 11.20 -17.45 1.45
C GLY A 63 12.60 -17.16 0.90
N ASN A 64 12.80 -15.97 0.32
CA ASN A 64 14.07 -15.44 -0.18
C ASN A 64 14.36 -14.12 0.55
N GLU A 65 15.57 -13.96 1.09
CA GLU A 65 15.94 -12.73 1.80
C GLU A 65 15.93 -11.49 0.90
N ALA A 66 16.01 -11.69 -0.43
CA ALA A 66 16.11 -10.63 -1.43
C ALA A 66 14.78 -9.98 -1.82
N THR A 67 13.62 -10.57 -1.47
CA THR A 67 12.31 -9.98 -1.83
C THR A 67 11.38 -9.85 -0.61
N ARG A 68 10.41 -8.95 -0.73
CA ARG A 68 9.30 -8.81 0.22
C ARG A 68 7.99 -8.92 -0.54
N PHE A 69 6.99 -9.50 0.10
CA PHE A 69 5.63 -9.44 -0.40
C PHE A 69 4.91 -8.30 0.31
N VAL A 70 4.28 -7.44 -0.46
CA VAL A 70 3.65 -6.22 0.00
C VAL A 70 2.16 -6.28 -0.27
N VAL A 71 1.37 -5.93 0.73
CA VAL A 71 -0.08 -5.73 0.63
C VAL A 71 -0.41 -4.33 1.08
N GLN A 72 -1.10 -3.57 0.24
CA GLN A 72 -1.49 -2.19 0.53
C GLN A 72 -3.00 -2.02 0.48
N GLY A 73 -3.52 -1.32 1.48
CA GLY A 73 -4.93 -0.99 1.59
C GLY A 73 -5.17 0.49 1.85
N VAL A 74 -6.24 1.02 1.28
CA VAL A 74 -6.70 2.39 1.50
C VAL A 74 -7.73 2.44 2.62
N LEU A 75 -7.64 3.42 3.51
CA LEU A 75 -8.57 3.61 4.62
C LEU A 75 -9.94 4.02 4.08
N VAL A 76 -10.98 3.23 4.38
CA VAL A 76 -12.36 3.51 3.94
C VAL A 76 -13.33 3.79 5.09
N ASP A 77 -12.99 3.43 6.33
CA ASP A 77 -13.83 3.70 7.50
C ASP A 77 -13.03 3.78 8.82
N SER A 78 -13.47 4.64 9.72
CA SER A 78 -12.95 4.81 11.09
C SER A 78 -14.09 4.63 12.11
N ILE A 79 -14.18 3.43 12.67
CA ILE A 79 -15.28 3.00 13.54
C ILE A 79 -14.91 3.26 15.00
N LYS A 80 -15.71 4.08 15.68
CA LYS A 80 -15.61 4.25 17.14
C LYS A 80 -16.25 3.04 17.82
N VAL A 81 -15.44 2.22 18.48
CA VAL A 81 -15.92 1.13 19.34
C VAL A 81 -16.39 1.76 20.65
N LYS A 82 -17.62 1.44 21.06
CA LYS A 82 -18.22 1.88 22.32
C LYS A 82 -17.56 1.20 23.52
#